data_AF-A0A947T491-F1
#
_entry.id   AF-A0A947T491-F1
#
_cell.length_a   1.000
_cell.length_b   1.000
_cell.length_c   1.000
_cell.angle_alpha   90.00
_cell.angle_beta   90.00
_cell.angle_gamma   90.00
#
_symmetry.space_group_name_H-M   'P 1'
#
loop_
_entity.id
_entity.type
_entity.pdbx_description
1 polymer ?
#
loop_
_entity_poly.entity_id
_entity_poly.type
_entity_poly.pdbx_seq_one_letter_code
_entity_poly.pdbx_strand_id
1 'polypeptide(L)'
;MLAHTGMLSSSASATGTPVNLAAVTDPGVDPLIPGGAALAGFVEVVLRQSPTRAAAAAEVAARLGAPALVNAAAVIANFQMMNRVADGTGMPVGRGSRIRNADVIARLGLERFDHSDGAPAR
;
A
#
# COMPACT_ATOMS: atom_id res chain seq x y z
N MET A 1 2.47 -0.38 -5.81
CA MET A 1 3.05 -1.32 -4.82
C MET A 1 4.57 -1.18 -4.68
N LEU A 2 5.36 -1.37 -5.76
CA LEU A 2 6.83 -1.35 -5.72
C LEU A 2 7.48 -0.07 -5.13
N ALA A 3 6.92 1.11 -5.38
CA ALA A 3 7.47 2.36 -4.84
C ALA A 3 7.34 2.47 -3.30
N HIS A 4 6.25 1.97 -2.73
CA HIS A 4 6.04 1.99 -1.27
C HIS A 4 6.87 0.92 -0.57
N THR A 5 7.02 -0.26 -1.17
CA THR A 5 7.97 -1.29 -0.70
C THR A 5 9.42 -0.77 -0.73
N GLY A 6 9.79 0.02 -1.75
CA GLY A 6 11.11 0.68 -1.81
C GLY A 6 11.33 1.71 -0.70
N MET A 7 10.33 2.56 -0.40
CA MET A 7 10.42 3.50 0.73
C MET A 7 10.48 2.78 2.07
N LEU A 8 9.69 1.73 2.26
CA LEU A 8 9.72 0.89 3.48
C LEU A 8 11.08 0.20 3.64
N SER A 9 11.63 -0.36 2.56
CA SER A 9 12.97 -0.96 2.55
C SER A 9 14.04 0.06 2.95
N SER A 10 14.01 1.25 2.36
CA SER A 10 14.98 2.30 2.64
C SER A 10 14.87 2.82 4.08
N SER A 11 13.64 2.98 4.59
CA SER A 11 13.38 3.36 5.98
C SER A 11 13.87 2.31 6.97
N ALA A 12 13.63 1.03 6.70
CA ALA A 12 14.11 -0.07 7.52
C ALA A 12 15.65 -0.13 7.56
N SER A 13 16.31 0.01 6.42
CA SER A 13 17.78 0.11 6.36
C SER A 13 18.31 1.31 7.13
N ALA A 14 17.67 2.48 7.00
CA ALA A 14 18.10 3.71 7.69
C ALA A 14 17.94 3.63 9.22
N THR A 15 16.96 2.87 9.71
CA THR A 15 16.67 2.73 11.15
C THR A 15 17.29 1.48 11.78
N GLY A 16 17.92 0.60 10.98
CA GLY A 16 18.39 -0.70 11.43
C GLY A 16 17.26 -1.64 11.85
N THR A 17 16.03 -1.38 11.40
CA THR A 17 14.86 -2.18 11.76
C THR A 17 14.79 -3.41 10.85
N PRO A 18 14.79 -4.64 11.39
CA PRO A 18 14.57 -5.83 10.58
C PRO A 18 13.14 -5.81 10.02
N VAL A 19 13.03 -5.98 8.70
CA VAL A 19 11.73 -6.08 8.01
C VAL A 19 11.80 -7.16 6.96
N ASN A 20 10.73 -7.95 6.86
CA ASN A 20 10.52 -8.86 5.75
C ASN A 20 9.42 -8.33 4.83
N LEU A 21 9.82 -7.73 3.73
CA LEU A 21 8.89 -7.10 2.78
C LEU A 21 8.02 -8.11 2.03
N ALA A 22 8.40 -9.39 2.00
CA ALA A 22 7.56 -10.44 1.40
C ALA A 22 6.22 -10.58 2.14
N ALA A 23 6.17 -10.23 3.44
CA ALA A 23 4.94 -10.25 4.24
C ALA A 23 3.85 -9.26 3.75
N VAL A 24 4.21 -8.30 2.89
CA VAL A 24 3.23 -7.38 2.27
C VAL A 24 2.37 -8.09 1.24
N THR A 25 2.90 -9.15 0.61
CA THR A 25 2.22 -9.90 -0.46
C THR A 25 1.88 -11.34 -0.04
N ASP A 26 2.54 -11.85 1.00
CA ASP A 26 2.32 -13.19 1.54
C ASP A 26 1.97 -13.12 3.03
N PRO A 27 0.70 -13.33 3.39
CA PRO A 27 0.25 -13.34 4.78
C PRO A 27 0.89 -14.44 5.65
N GLY A 28 1.49 -15.48 5.04
CA GLY A 28 2.18 -16.56 5.74
C GLY A 28 3.60 -16.23 6.19
N VAL A 29 4.13 -15.07 5.79
CA VAL A 29 5.49 -14.65 6.10
C VAL A 29 5.51 -13.69 7.29
N ASP A 30 6.41 -13.93 8.25
CA ASP A 30 6.61 -13.02 9.39
C ASP A 30 7.20 -11.67 8.90
N PRO A 31 6.53 -10.52 9.14
CA PRO A 31 7.04 -9.21 8.76
C PRO A 31 8.31 -8.77 9.50
N LEU A 32 8.69 -9.45 10.58
CA LEU A 32 9.82 -9.12 11.48
C LEU A 32 9.67 -7.78 12.23
N ILE A 33 8.49 -7.18 12.19
CA ILE A 33 8.16 -5.93 12.90
C ILE A 33 7.12 -6.24 13.99
N PRO A 34 7.27 -5.70 15.21
CA PRO A 34 6.27 -5.83 16.26
C PRO A 34 4.86 -5.49 15.78
N GLY A 35 3.94 -6.45 15.91
CA GLY A 35 2.54 -6.30 15.49
C GLY A 35 2.33 -6.17 13.98
N GLY A 36 3.36 -6.40 13.14
CA GLY A 36 3.28 -6.25 11.69
C GLY A 36 2.16 -7.07 11.04
N ALA A 37 1.96 -8.31 11.49
CA ALA A 37 0.91 -9.18 10.97
C ALA A 37 -0.50 -8.64 11.30
N ALA A 38 -0.69 -8.11 12.52
CA ALA A 38 -1.95 -7.51 12.93
C ALA A 38 -2.23 -6.22 12.15
N LEU A 39 -1.20 -5.40 11.88
CA LEU A 39 -1.31 -4.21 11.04
C LEU A 39 -1.68 -4.56 9.59
N ALA A 40 -1.00 -5.53 8.98
CA ALA A 40 -1.30 -6.00 7.63
C ALA A 40 -2.73 -6.54 7.53
N GLY A 41 -3.13 -7.39 8.49
CA GLY A 41 -4.49 -7.91 8.57
C GLY A 41 -5.54 -6.80 8.73
N PHE A 42 -5.26 -5.79 9.56
CA PHE A 42 -6.13 -4.64 9.73
C PHE A 42 -6.31 -3.84 8.44
N VAL A 43 -5.23 -3.59 7.69
CA VAL A 43 -5.31 -2.93 6.37
C VAL A 43 -6.24 -3.74 5.45
N GLU A 44 -6.01 -5.04 5.31
CA GLU A 44 -6.79 -5.90 4.40
C GLU A 44 -8.30 -5.87 4.70
N VAL A 45 -8.70 -5.96 5.97
CA VAL A 45 -10.12 -5.94 6.34
C VAL A 45 -10.75 -4.57 6.18
N VAL A 46 -10.00 -3.48 6.42
CA VAL A 46 -10.48 -2.11 6.22
C VAL A 46 -10.70 -1.84 4.74
N LEU A 47 -9.74 -2.21 3.88
CA LEU A 47 -9.83 -1.97 2.44
C LEU A 47 -10.93 -2.80 1.78
N ARG A 48 -11.17 -4.03 2.26
CA ARG A 48 -12.30 -4.88 1.81
C ARG A 48 -13.65 -4.52 2.44
N GLN A 49 -13.70 -3.53 3.32
CA GLN A 49 -14.91 -3.18 4.09
C GLN A 49 -15.52 -4.38 4.83
N SER A 50 -14.66 -5.29 5.31
CA SER A 50 -15.08 -6.54 5.95
C SER A 50 -15.83 -6.27 7.27
N PRO A 51 -16.84 -7.10 7.62
CA PRO A 51 -17.51 -7.02 8.92
C PRO A 51 -16.54 -7.25 10.09
N THR A 52 -15.39 -7.90 9.86
CA THR A 52 -14.38 -8.18 10.89
C THR A 52 -13.47 -7.00 11.22
N ARG A 53 -13.69 -5.81 10.63
CA ARG A 53 -12.86 -4.61 10.85
C ARG A 53 -12.69 -4.24 12.34
N ALA A 54 -13.75 -4.38 13.13
CA ALA A 54 -13.73 -4.02 14.55
C ALA A 54 -12.84 -4.99 15.36
N ALA A 55 -12.87 -6.27 15.01
CA ALA A 55 -12.03 -7.29 15.65
C ALA A 55 -10.54 -7.07 15.33
N ALA A 56 -10.20 -6.80 14.06
CA ALA A 56 -8.82 -6.48 13.68
C ALA A 56 -8.32 -5.17 14.32
N ALA A 57 -9.17 -4.14 14.41
CA ALA A 57 -8.83 -2.91 15.12
C ALA A 57 -8.52 -3.18 16.60
N ALA A 58 -9.34 -4.00 17.26
CA ALA A 58 -9.13 -4.42 18.64
C ALA A 58 -7.83 -5.23 18.81
N GLU A 59 -7.49 -6.09 17.85
CA GLU A 59 -6.22 -6.84 17.86
C GLU A 59 -5.00 -5.91 17.78
N VAL A 60 -5.04 -4.92 16.88
CA VAL A 60 -3.97 -3.91 16.78
C VAL A 60 -3.86 -3.11 18.08
N ALA A 61 -4.98 -2.66 18.66
CA ALA A 61 -4.97 -1.92 19.92
C ALA A 61 -4.44 -2.77 21.09
N ALA A 62 -4.78 -4.07 21.13
CA ALA A 62 -4.30 -4.97 22.16
C ALA A 62 -2.78 -5.22 22.06
N ARG A 63 -2.24 -5.29 20.84
CA ARG A 63 -0.81 -5.58 20.61
C ARG A 63 0.10 -4.35 20.65
N LEU A 64 -0.38 -3.22 20.16
CA LEU A 64 0.44 -2.02 19.92
C LEU A 64 -0.08 -0.78 20.65
N GLY A 65 -1.24 -0.87 21.31
CA GLY A 65 -1.88 0.22 22.01
C GLY A 65 -2.83 1.06 21.13
N ALA A 66 -3.75 1.76 21.78
CA ALA A 66 -4.72 2.62 21.11
C ALA A 66 -4.08 3.73 20.25
N PRO A 67 -2.97 4.41 20.64
CA PRO A 67 -2.32 5.40 19.78
C PRO A 67 -1.81 4.80 18.46
N ALA A 68 -1.29 3.57 18.48
CA ALA A 68 -0.82 2.90 17.28
C ALA A 68 -1.96 2.56 16.32
N LEU A 69 -3.13 2.16 16.84
CA LEU A 69 -4.33 1.95 16.03
C LEU A 69 -4.76 3.23 15.32
N VAL A 70 -4.78 4.37 16.04
CA VAL A 70 -5.13 5.67 15.45
C VAL A 70 -4.16 6.04 14.34
N ASN A 71 -2.85 5.88 14.57
CA ASN A 71 -1.83 6.13 13.55
C ASN A 71 -2.00 5.22 12.33
N ALA A 72 -2.26 3.93 12.53
CA ALA A 72 -2.51 2.99 11.44
C ALA A 72 -3.74 3.40 10.61
N ALA A 73 -4.85 3.77 11.26
CA ALA A 73 -6.05 4.23 10.59
C ALA A 73 -5.80 5.54 9.81
N ALA A 74 -5.03 6.48 10.37
CA ALA A 74 -4.66 7.72 9.69
C ALA A 74 -3.81 7.46 8.44
N VAL A 75 -2.85 6.54 8.51
CA VAL A 75 -2.05 6.12 7.35
C VAL A 75 -2.93 5.52 6.26
N ILE A 76 -3.84 4.60 6.61
CA ILE A 76 -4.79 4.01 5.64
C ILE A 76 -5.62 5.11 4.98
N ALA A 77 -6.17 6.03 5.76
CA ALA A 77 -6.99 7.13 5.24
C ALA A 77 -6.21 8.04 4.28
N ASN A 78 -4.97 8.39 4.62
CA ASN A 78 -4.10 9.22 3.78
C ASN A 78 -3.84 8.56 2.41
N PHE A 79 -3.45 7.29 2.38
CA PHE A 79 -3.19 6.58 1.13
C PHE A 79 -4.46 6.40 0.30
N GLN A 80 -5.60 6.12 0.94
CA GLN A 80 -6.87 5.99 0.23
C GLN A 80 -7.40 7.32 -0.31
N MET A 81 -7.09 8.44 0.34
CA MET A 81 -7.37 9.77 -0.20
C MET A 81 -6.51 10.06 -1.44
N MET A 82 -5.20 9.79 -1.38
CA MET A 82 -4.31 9.98 -2.52
C MET A 82 -4.70 9.10 -3.71
N ASN A 83 -5.09 7.84 -3.48
CA ASN A 83 -5.57 6.97 -4.56
C ASN A 83 -6.79 7.58 -5.26
N ARG A 84 -7.78 8.07 -4.51
CA ARG A 84 -8.97 8.71 -5.11
C ARG A 84 -8.63 9.97 -5.90
N VAL A 85 -7.68 10.79 -5.43
CA VAL A 85 -7.21 11.95 -6.18
C VAL A 85 -6.52 11.51 -7.47
N ALA A 86 -5.65 10.50 -7.40
CA ALA A 86 -4.96 9.97 -8.57
C ALA A 86 -5.95 9.42 -9.61
N ASP A 87 -6.90 8.61 -9.17
CA ASP A 87 -7.92 8.00 -10.01
C ASP A 87 -8.86 9.06 -10.61
N GLY A 88 -9.30 10.03 -9.79
CA GLY A 88 -10.22 11.08 -10.21
C GLY A 88 -9.62 12.13 -11.15
N THR A 89 -8.28 12.30 -11.14
CA THR A 89 -7.57 13.25 -12.00
C THR A 89 -6.90 12.60 -13.19
N GLY A 90 -6.93 11.26 -13.28
CA GLY A 90 -6.20 10.52 -14.31
C GLY A 90 -4.68 10.69 -14.20
N MET A 91 -4.16 10.83 -12.97
CA MET A 91 -2.74 11.14 -12.75
C MET A 91 -1.83 10.12 -13.47
N PRO A 92 -0.99 10.56 -14.41
CA PRO A 92 -0.21 9.64 -15.21
C PRO A 92 0.86 8.96 -14.36
N VAL A 93 1.09 7.67 -14.62
CA VAL A 93 2.23 6.94 -14.05
C VAL A 93 3.52 7.60 -14.53
N GLY A 94 4.36 8.08 -13.61
CA GLY A 94 5.60 8.77 -13.96
C GLY A 94 6.53 7.94 -14.84
N ARG A 95 7.23 8.60 -15.78
CA ARG A 95 8.08 7.98 -16.82
C ARG A 95 9.07 6.94 -16.27
N GLY A 96 9.72 7.24 -15.15
CA GLY A 96 10.66 6.31 -14.49
C GLY A 96 9.99 5.04 -13.94
N SER A 97 8.74 5.13 -13.47
CA SER A 97 7.98 3.94 -13.07
C SER A 97 7.54 3.12 -14.27
N ARG A 98 7.17 3.76 -15.38
CA ARG A 98 6.82 3.04 -16.63
C ARG A 98 7.99 2.23 -17.14
N ILE A 99 9.18 2.82 -17.21
CA ILE A 99 10.39 2.12 -17.67
C ILE A 99 10.68 0.88 -16.80
N ARG A 100 10.58 1.02 -15.47
CA ARG A 100 10.83 -0.09 -14.53
C ARG A 100 9.77 -1.19 -14.57
N ASN A 101 8.58 -0.92 -15.08
CA ASN A 101 7.45 -1.85 -15.11
C ASN A 101 6.98 -2.14 -16.54
N ALA A 102 7.83 -1.89 -17.55
CA ALA A 102 7.45 -1.96 -18.95
C ALA A 102 6.96 -3.35 -19.35
N ASP A 103 7.57 -4.39 -18.78
CA ASP A 103 7.18 -5.79 -18.97
C ASP A 103 5.79 -6.09 -18.41
N VAL A 104 5.48 -5.60 -17.20
CA VAL A 104 4.18 -5.79 -16.55
C VAL A 104 3.09 -5.01 -17.29
N ILE A 105 3.39 -3.79 -17.72
CA ILE A 105 2.48 -2.94 -18.49
C ILE A 105 2.08 -3.65 -19.79
N ALA A 106 3.06 -4.18 -20.55
CA ALA A 106 2.83 -4.90 -21.80
C ALA A 106 2.07 -6.21 -21.63
N ARG A 107 2.40 -6.99 -20.61
CA ARG A 107 1.69 -8.25 -20.34
C ARG A 107 0.22 -8.04 -19.99
N LEU A 108 -0.13 -6.90 -19.41
CA LEU A 108 -1.48 -6.57 -18.97
C LEU A 108 -2.23 -5.66 -19.98
N GLY A 109 -1.57 -5.29 -21.09
CA GLY A 109 -2.10 -4.39 -22.11
C GLY A 109 -2.48 -3.02 -21.56
N LEU A 110 -1.76 -2.53 -20.55
CA LEU A 110 -2.08 -1.30 -19.82
C LEU A 110 -1.66 -0.04 -20.59
N GLU A 111 -0.95 -0.17 -21.70
CA GLU A 111 -0.61 0.92 -22.62
C GLU A 111 -1.85 1.66 -23.12
N ARG A 112 -2.99 0.96 -23.23
CA ARG A 112 -4.27 1.55 -23.66
C ARG A 112 -4.83 2.60 -22.69
N PHE A 113 -4.32 2.66 -21.46
CA PHE A 113 -4.74 3.59 -20.42
C PHE A 113 -3.73 4.72 -20.21
N ASP A 114 -2.78 4.89 -21.13
CA ASP A 114 -1.80 5.95 -21.01
C ASP A 114 -2.44 7.32 -21.34
N HIS A 115 -2.72 8.10 -20.29
CA HIS A 115 -3.30 9.44 -20.41
C HIS A 115 -2.26 10.53 -20.69
N SER A 116 -0.98 10.17 -20.95
CA SER A 116 0.05 11.18 -21.29
C SER A 116 0.04 11.65 -22.74
N ASP A 117 -0.76 11.02 -23.61
CA ASP A 117 -1.06 11.55 -24.93
C ASP A 117 -2.26 12.48 -24.79
N GLY A 118 -2.03 13.80 -24.87
CA GLY A 118 -3.04 14.85 -24.72
C GLY A 118 -4.10 14.88 -25.83
N ALA A 119 -4.79 13.77 -26.09
CA ALA A 119 -6.02 13.73 -26.85
C ALA A 119 -7.19 14.13 -25.92
N PRO A 120 -8.03 15.10 -26.30
CA PRO A 120 -9.17 15.48 -25.48
C PRO A 120 -10.11 14.28 -25.29
N ALA A 121 -10.58 14.11 -24.06
CA ALA A 121 -11.60 13.13 -23.71
C ALA A 121 -12.79 13.24 -24.68
N ARG A 122 -13.15 12.13 -25.32
CA ARG A 122 -14.38 11.99 -26.08
C ARG A 122 -15.53 11.60 -25.17
#